data_AF-A0A1E7JWH1-F1
#
_entry.id   AF-A0A1E7JWH1-F1
#
_cell.length_a   1.000
_cell.length_b   1.000
_cell.length_c   1.000
_cell.angle_alpha   90.00
_cell.angle_beta   90.00
_cell.angle_gamma   90.00
#
_symmetry.space_group_name_H-M   'P 1'
#
loop_
_entity.id
_entity.type
_entity.pdbx_description
1 polymer ?
#
loop_
_entity_poly.entity_id
_entity_poly.type
_entity_poly.pdbx_seq_one_letter_code
_entity_poly.pdbx_strand_id
1 'polypeptide(L)'
;MASRSYLYHEPTGNPFDKPVRLCAEHLRIGRQRVPLGELNLPAMADAYLRGSWLGGAGSEQPLWHVEMARAVPVTRISGSTFLVRPLQPAVFAQELGELAVRASGGPETVAWHAQRAAEEEVPLWIARRWAHGPHGLVSVAVDRLSQRVDVWAVDTSAPTEPETPAAAVPVSSSESPARPNSPVSPDSSVSPGPPASPHPSASPVRIRAPYGLVTGSADPARGLRLTIGPDSVDLDIADLVPRLDQQSIASTLTVRTPHHEWLLRKAGWRSSELLRDTHPIATIRKPGRRRAPEPLLALATVEYGDCDPQDVLLIHALAVAFRLGRFTGGVRLAPQNRLRDTTRDVWGQPWWTGVGSCPGDSGLGAAHDEWGGLFDTDLDGSGGGGGGFSGGAGGGDGGGGGGM
;
A
#
# COMPACT_ATOMS: atom_id res chain seq x y z
N MET A 1 -2.54 -36.09 11.61
CA MET A 1 -2.76 -35.29 10.39
C MET A 1 -4.17 -34.74 10.45
N ALA A 2 -4.35 -33.48 10.87
CA ALA A 2 -5.69 -32.87 10.88
C ALA A 2 -6.19 -32.73 9.43
N SER A 3 -7.38 -33.24 9.14
CA SER A 3 -8.05 -33.02 7.85
C SER A 3 -8.19 -31.51 7.64
N ARG A 4 -7.55 -30.98 6.60
CA ARG A 4 -7.77 -29.59 6.16
C ARG A 4 -9.22 -29.49 5.70
N SER A 5 -10.06 -28.86 6.52
CA SER A 5 -11.42 -28.54 6.14
C SER A 5 -11.38 -27.42 5.10
N TYR A 6 -11.85 -27.70 3.89
CA TYR A 6 -12.02 -26.68 2.87
C TYR A 6 -13.35 -25.97 3.09
N LEU A 7 -13.31 -24.65 3.13
CA LEU A 7 -14.50 -23.79 3.22
C LEU A 7 -15.18 -23.67 1.85
N TYR A 8 -14.37 -23.64 0.79
CA TYR A 8 -14.82 -23.70 -0.58
C TYR A 8 -13.95 -24.69 -1.37
N HIS A 9 -14.58 -25.55 -2.15
CA HIS A 9 -13.86 -26.53 -2.98
C HIS A 9 -14.66 -26.86 -4.24
N GLU A 10 -14.00 -26.70 -5.39
CA GLU A 10 -14.57 -27.13 -6.67
C GLU A 10 -14.28 -28.61 -6.96
N PRO A 11 -15.31 -29.42 -7.23
CA PRO A 11 -15.11 -30.78 -7.70
C PRO A 11 -14.57 -30.73 -9.14
N THR A 12 -13.31 -31.15 -9.35
CA THR A 12 -12.74 -31.23 -10.70
C THR A 12 -12.46 -32.66 -11.12
N GLY A 13 -13.17 -33.12 -12.15
CA GLY A 13 -12.84 -34.34 -12.90
C GLY A 13 -11.88 -34.12 -14.08
N ASN A 14 -11.64 -32.85 -14.46
CA ASN A 14 -10.80 -32.47 -15.58
C ASN A 14 -9.41 -31.97 -15.11
N PRO A 15 -8.30 -32.57 -15.54
CA PRO A 15 -6.94 -32.15 -15.15
C PRO A 15 -6.51 -30.79 -15.69
N PHE A 16 -7.25 -30.19 -16.64
CA PHE A 16 -6.94 -28.89 -17.23
C PHE A 16 -7.66 -27.72 -16.56
N ASP A 17 -8.65 -27.97 -15.70
CA ASP A 17 -9.31 -26.92 -14.96
C ASP A 17 -8.34 -26.31 -13.94
N LYS A 18 -8.55 -25.03 -13.62
CA LYS A 18 -7.83 -24.35 -12.54
C LYS A 18 -8.73 -24.30 -11.30
N PRO A 19 -8.89 -25.41 -10.55
CA PRO A 19 -9.80 -25.45 -9.42
C PRO A 19 -9.44 -24.37 -8.41
N VAL A 20 -10.48 -23.70 -7.92
CA VAL A 20 -10.41 -22.79 -6.80
C VAL A 20 -10.71 -23.58 -5.51
N ARG A 21 -9.82 -23.45 -4.52
CA ARG A 21 -10.02 -24.01 -3.18
C ARG A 21 -9.65 -22.98 -2.14
N LEU A 22 -10.49 -22.85 -1.12
CA LEU A 22 -10.29 -21.94 0.01
C LEU A 22 -10.28 -22.75 1.31
N CYS A 23 -9.29 -22.48 2.16
CA CYS A 23 -9.25 -22.96 3.53
C CYS A 23 -8.66 -21.88 4.44
N ALA A 24 -8.59 -22.17 5.74
CA ALA A 24 -8.15 -21.21 6.76
C ALA A 24 -6.69 -20.74 6.62
N GLU A 25 -5.85 -21.40 5.81
CA GLU A 25 -4.44 -21.01 5.65
C GLU A 25 -4.11 -20.42 4.27
N HIS A 26 -4.88 -20.75 3.23
CA HIS A 26 -4.56 -20.29 1.88
C HIS A 26 -5.75 -20.36 0.91
N LEU A 27 -5.62 -19.54 -0.14
CA LEU A 27 -6.38 -19.65 -1.38
C LEU A 27 -5.53 -20.40 -2.41
N ARG A 28 -6.10 -21.43 -3.05
CA ARG A 28 -5.46 -22.17 -4.14
C ARG A 28 -6.21 -21.96 -5.44
N ILE A 29 -5.47 -21.67 -6.51
CA ILE A 29 -5.98 -21.44 -7.87
C ILE A 29 -5.17 -22.31 -8.83
N GLY A 30 -5.71 -23.47 -9.18
CA GLY A 30 -4.97 -24.50 -9.93
C GLY A 30 -3.69 -24.95 -9.18
N ARG A 31 -2.53 -24.56 -9.69
CA ARG A 31 -1.21 -24.84 -9.08
C ARG A 31 -0.73 -23.72 -8.14
N GLN A 32 -1.29 -22.52 -8.26
CA GLN A 32 -0.88 -21.38 -7.45
C GLN A 32 -1.48 -21.47 -6.06
N ARG A 33 -0.66 -21.23 -5.04
CA ARG A 33 -1.06 -21.12 -3.63
C ARG A 33 -0.77 -19.71 -3.15
N VAL A 34 -1.77 -19.03 -2.62
CA VAL A 34 -1.69 -17.70 -2.03
C VAL A 34 -2.01 -17.83 -0.53
N PRO A 35 -1.01 -17.70 0.36
CA PRO A 35 -1.25 -17.65 1.81
C PRO A 35 -2.27 -16.56 2.16
N LEU A 36 -3.13 -16.80 3.15
CA LEU A 36 -4.09 -15.76 3.58
C LEU A 36 -3.40 -14.50 4.10
N GLY A 37 -2.21 -14.63 4.70
CA GLY A 37 -1.39 -13.47 5.11
C GLY A 37 -0.85 -12.62 3.97
N GLU A 38 -0.96 -13.07 2.71
CA GLU A 38 -0.69 -12.22 1.53
C GLU A 38 -1.93 -11.45 1.05
N LEU A 39 -3.11 -11.73 1.61
CA LEU A 39 -4.37 -11.08 1.25
C LEU A 39 -4.65 -9.91 2.20
N ASN A 40 -5.29 -8.86 1.69
CA ASN A 40 -5.78 -7.76 2.53
C ASN A 40 -7.14 -8.13 3.12
N LEU A 41 -7.12 -9.05 4.09
CA LEU A 41 -8.33 -9.55 4.75
C LEU A 41 -9.11 -8.42 5.45
N PRO A 42 -8.49 -7.49 6.21
CA PRO A 42 -9.24 -6.41 6.85
C PRO A 42 -10.04 -5.56 5.85
N ALA A 43 -9.45 -5.22 4.70
CA ALA A 43 -10.14 -4.42 3.69
C ALA A 43 -11.29 -5.19 3.00
N MET A 44 -11.11 -6.48 2.71
CA MET A 44 -12.18 -7.31 2.14
C MET A 44 -13.30 -7.55 3.16
N ALA A 45 -12.95 -7.77 4.44
CA ALA A 45 -13.91 -7.95 5.52
C ALA A 45 -14.77 -6.70 5.75
N ASP A 46 -14.16 -5.50 5.75
CA ASP A 46 -14.90 -4.24 5.89
C ASP A 46 -15.94 -4.07 4.77
N ALA A 47 -15.52 -4.24 3.51
CA ALA A 47 -16.43 -4.14 2.37
C ALA A 47 -17.57 -5.18 2.46
N TYR A 48 -17.24 -6.42 2.84
CA TYR A 48 -18.20 -7.51 3.01
C TYR A 48 -19.25 -7.20 4.09
N LEU A 49 -18.83 -6.72 5.26
CA LEU A 49 -19.73 -6.33 6.35
C LEU A 49 -20.66 -5.17 5.96
N ARG A 50 -20.23 -4.32 5.02
CA ARG A 50 -21.07 -3.26 4.41
C ARG A 50 -21.94 -3.74 3.26
N GLY A 51 -22.04 -5.06 3.02
CA GLY A 51 -22.85 -5.64 1.94
C GLY A 51 -22.28 -5.41 0.54
N SER A 52 -20.98 -5.12 0.45
CA SER A 52 -20.27 -4.84 -0.79
C SER A 52 -19.07 -5.78 -0.96
N TRP A 53 -18.43 -5.74 -2.13
CA TRP A 53 -17.21 -6.48 -2.41
C TRP A 53 -16.14 -5.56 -2.99
N LEU A 54 -14.94 -5.67 -2.44
CA LEU A 54 -13.77 -4.87 -2.83
C LEU A 54 -13.21 -5.33 -4.19
N GLY A 55 -13.00 -4.38 -5.09
CA GLY A 55 -12.39 -4.56 -6.40
C GLY A 55 -11.13 -3.74 -6.60
N GLY A 56 -10.69 -3.62 -7.85
CA GLY A 56 -9.51 -2.84 -8.22
C GLY A 56 -9.62 -1.37 -7.80
N ALA A 57 -8.49 -0.75 -7.44
CA ALA A 57 -8.42 0.65 -6.99
C ALA A 57 -9.26 0.99 -5.74
N GLY A 58 -9.67 -0.02 -4.97
CA GLY A 58 -10.60 0.19 -3.86
C GLY A 58 -12.04 0.49 -4.30
N SER A 59 -12.38 0.23 -5.56
CA SER A 59 -13.77 0.30 -6.01
C SER A 59 -14.59 -0.78 -5.31
N GLU A 60 -15.87 -0.50 -5.08
CA GLU A 60 -16.78 -1.42 -4.43
C GLU A 60 -18.02 -1.62 -5.29
N GLN A 61 -18.51 -2.86 -5.32
CA GLN A 61 -19.82 -3.20 -5.88
C GLN A 61 -20.64 -3.93 -4.84
N PRO A 62 -21.97 -3.79 -4.84
CA PRO A 62 -22.84 -4.59 -3.97
C PRO A 62 -22.56 -6.08 -4.11
N LEU A 63 -22.69 -6.85 -3.02
CA LEU A 63 -22.33 -8.27 -3.04
C LEU A 63 -23.14 -9.08 -4.07
N TRP A 64 -24.40 -8.73 -4.30
CA TRP A 64 -25.24 -9.36 -5.34
C TRP A 64 -24.67 -9.19 -6.76
N HIS A 65 -23.86 -8.16 -7.01
CA HIS A 65 -23.20 -7.96 -8.30
C HIS A 65 -22.18 -9.06 -8.58
N VAL A 66 -21.57 -9.64 -7.53
CA VAL A 66 -20.61 -10.74 -7.64
C VAL A 66 -21.27 -11.99 -8.20
N GLU A 67 -22.56 -12.21 -7.91
CA GLU A 67 -23.32 -13.35 -8.44
C GLU A 67 -23.45 -13.29 -9.97
N MET A 68 -23.54 -12.07 -10.50
CA MET A 68 -23.60 -11.82 -11.95
C MET A 68 -22.21 -11.80 -12.59
N ALA A 69 -21.16 -11.58 -11.79
CA ALA A 69 -19.78 -11.51 -12.25
C ALA A 69 -19.20 -12.91 -12.47
N ARG A 70 -18.43 -13.08 -13.56
CA ARG A 70 -17.70 -14.33 -13.85
C ARG A 70 -16.39 -14.45 -13.05
N ALA A 71 -16.05 -13.44 -12.27
CA ALA A 71 -14.82 -13.37 -11.52
C ALA A 71 -15.02 -12.58 -10.22
N VAL A 72 -14.33 -13.00 -9.18
CA VAL A 72 -14.29 -12.35 -7.88
C VAL A 72 -12.92 -11.67 -7.74
N PRO A 73 -12.87 -10.33 -7.63
CA PRO A 73 -11.61 -9.64 -7.32
C PRO A 73 -11.11 -10.04 -5.93
N VAL A 74 -9.80 -10.30 -5.82
CA VAL A 74 -9.14 -10.62 -4.55
C VAL A 74 -7.95 -9.68 -4.38
N THR A 75 -7.96 -8.94 -3.28
CA THR A 75 -6.97 -7.90 -2.98
C THR A 75 -5.87 -8.45 -2.09
N ARG A 76 -4.63 -8.22 -2.48
CA ARG A 76 -3.42 -8.56 -1.72
C ARG A 76 -3.11 -7.48 -0.70
N ILE A 77 -2.29 -7.81 0.30
CA ILE A 77 -1.79 -6.85 1.29
C ILE A 77 -1.03 -5.68 0.66
N SER A 78 -0.53 -5.83 -0.58
CA SER A 78 0.05 -4.73 -1.36
C SER A 78 -0.96 -3.72 -1.92
N GLY A 79 -2.27 -4.02 -1.82
CA GLY A 79 -3.33 -3.26 -2.48
C GLY A 79 -3.54 -3.69 -3.94
N SER A 80 -2.69 -4.56 -4.49
CA SER A 80 -2.90 -5.14 -5.81
C SER A 80 -4.10 -6.08 -5.82
N THR A 81 -4.85 -6.08 -6.91
CA THR A 81 -6.06 -6.90 -7.07
C THR A 81 -5.88 -7.85 -8.23
N PHE A 82 -6.17 -9.14 -8.02
CA PHE A 82 -6.20 -10.15 -9.07
C PHE A 82 -7.57 -10.82 -9.11
N LEU A 83 -7.92 -11.38 -10.26
CA LEU A 83 -9.24 -11.98 -10.47
C LEU A 83 -9.20 -13.49 -10.25
N VAL A 84 -10.09 -13.98 -9.39
CA VAL A 84 -10.37 -15.41 -9.21
C VAL A 84 -11.62 -15.74 -10.01
N ARG A 85 -11.68 -16.91 -10.65
CA ARG A 85 -12.86 -17.34 -11.44
C ARG A 85 -13.43 -18.62 -10.85
N PRO A 86 -14.17 -18.56 -9.74
CA PRO A 86 -14.80 -19.74 -9.18
C PRO A 86 -15.98 -20.19 -10.04
N LEU A 87 -16.31 -21.47 -9.99
CA LEU A 87 -17.56 -22.01 -10.56
C LEU A 87 -18.79 -21.40 -9.89
N GLN A 88 -18.71 -21.07 -8.60
CA GLN A 88 -19.77 -20.42 -7.84
C GLN A 88 -19.25 -19.12 -7.21
N PRO A 89 -19.21 -18.01 -7.98
CA PRO A 89 -18.68 -16.72 -7.52
C PRO A 89 -19.32 -16.20 -6.23
N ALA A 90 -20.65 -16.32 -6.11
CA ALA A 90 -21.42 -15.90 -4.94
C ALA A 90 -20.98 -16.63 -3.66
N VAL A 91 -20.97 -17.97 -3.72
CA VAL A 91 -20.57 -18.84 -2.60
C VAL A 91 -19.11 -18.60 -2.22
N PHE A 92 -18.22 -18.48 -3.22
CA PHE A 92 -16.81 -18.18 -2.97
C PHE A 92 -16.62 -16.83 -2.26
N ALA A 93 -17.31 -15.77 -2.72
CA ALA A 93 -17.20 -14.45 -2.12
C ALA A 93 -17.77 -14.42 -0.69
N GLN A 94 -18.87 -15.13 -0.44
CA GLN A 94 -19.41 -15.29 0.90
C GLN A 94 -18.42 -16.00 1.83
N GLU A 95 -17.91 -17.17 1.45
CA GLU A 95 -16.97 -17.94 2.25
C GLU A 95 -15.66 -17.19 2.52
N LEU A 96 -15.15 -16.46 1.52
CA LEU A 96 -13.97 -15.62 1.67
C LEU A 96 -14.23 -14.41 2.56
N GLY A 97 -15.40 -13.76 2.45
CA GLY A 97 -15.81 -12.65 3.29
C GLY A 97 -15.93 -13.05 4.76
N GLU A 98 -16.64 -14.14 5.05
CA GLU A 98 -16.77 -14.68 6.41
C GLU A 98 -15.42 -15.11 6.99
N LEU A 99 -14.57 -15.75 6.17
CA LEU A 99 -13.21 -16.10 6.56
C LEU A 99 -12.37 -14.85 6.85
N ALA A 100 -12.48 -13.81 6.04
CA ALA A 100 -11.75 -12.55 6.24
C ALA A 100 -12.16 -11.90 7.56
N VAL A 101 -13.45 -11.84 7.88
CA VAL A 101 -13.94 -11.32 9.17
C VAL A 101 -13.35 -12.11 10.34
N ARG A 102 -13.39 -13.45 10.31
CA ARG A 102 -12.83 -14.29 11.37
C ARG A 102 -11.32 -14.13 11.50
N ALA A 103 -10.60 -14.13 10.38
CA ALA A 103 -9.14 -14.02 10.36
C ALA A 103 -8.64 -12.62 10.76
N SER A 104 -9.48 -11.59 10.61
CA SER A 104 -9.23 -10.23 11.09
C SER A 104 -9.63 -10.01 12.56
N GLY A 105 -10.03 -11.05 13.30
CA GLY A 105 -10.37 -10.93 14.73
C GLY A 105 -11.85 -10.65 15.02
N GLY A 106 -12.72 -10.66 14.00
CA GLY A 106 -14.15 -10.43 14.14
C GLY A 106 -14.61 -9.04 13.67
N PRO A 107 -15.94 -8.77 13.68
CA PRO A 107 -16.50 -7.54 13.12
C PRO A 107 -16.07 -6.28 13.87
N GLU A 108 -15.86 -6.36 15.19
CA GLU A 108 -15.41 -5.22 16.00
C GLU A 108 -13.98 -4.80 15.65
N THR A 109 -13.06 -5.76 15.48
CA THR A 109 -11.68 -5.48 15.06
C THR A 109 -11.63 -4.92 13.63
N VAL A 110 -12.48 -5.43 12.73
CA VAL A 110 -12.61 -4.87 11.36
C VAL A 110 -13.11 -3.43 11.41
N ALA A 111 -14.13 -3.13 12.23
CA ALA A 111 -14.63 -1.76 12.41
C ALA A 111 -13.56 -0.83 13.00
N TRP A 112 -12.74 -1.32 13.95
CA TRP A 112 -11.60 -0.59 14.49
C TRP A 112 -10.56 -0.26 13.41
N HIS A 113 -10.21 -1.24 12.56
CA HIS A 113 -9.31 -1.00 11.42
C HIS A 113 -9.89 0.02 10.42
N ALA A 114 -11.19 -0.05 10.13
CA ALA A 114 -11.87 0.89 9.25
C ALA A 114 -11.89 2.31 9.83
N GLN A 115 -12.16 2.46 11.13
CA GLN A 115 -12.10 3.74 11.83
C GLN A 115 -10.69 4.33 11.82
N ARG A 116 -9.67 3.51 12.15
CA ARG A 116 -8.26 3.93 12.07
C ARG A 116 -7.89 4.41 10.67
N ALA A 117 -8.29 3.67 9.62
CA ALA A 117 -8.07 4.07 8.24
C ALA A 117 -8.74 5.40 7.89
N ALA A 118 -9.94 5.67 8.43
CA ALA A 118 -10.63 6.94 8.27
C ALA A 118 -9.92 8.10 8.99
N GLU A 119 -9.43 7.88 10.21
CA GLU A 119 -8.66 8.87 10.99
C GLU A 119 -7.31 9.19 10.34
N GLU A 120 -6.64 8.19 9.75
CA GLU A 120 -5.42 8.36 8.94
C GLU A 120 -5.70 9.06 7.59
N GLU A 121 -6.98 9.10 7.19
CA GLU A 121 -7.48 9.44 5.87
C GLU A 121 -6.84 8.60 4.73
N VAL A 122 -6.39 7.38 5.05
CA VAL A 122 -5.81 6.43 4.09
C VAL A 122 -6.76 5.24 3.94
N PRO A 123 -7.29 4.95 2.74
CA PRO A 123 -8.20 3.82 2.55
C PRO A 123 -7.58 2.49 2.99
N LEU A 124 -8.34 1.65 3.70
CA LEU A 124 -7.87 0.38 4.29
C LEU A 124 -7.26 -0.60 3.28
N TRP A 125 -7.69 -0.53 2.02
CA TRP A 125 -7.18 -1.38 0.94
C TRP A 125 -5.73 -1.05 0.50
N ILE A 126 -5.23 0.15 0.80
CA ILE A 126 -3.86 0.56 0.47
C ILE A 126 -2.88 -0.05 1.48
N ALA A 127 -1.77 -0.60 1.01
CA ALA A 127 -0.75 -1.16 1.88
C ALA A 127 -0.13 -0.10 2.81
N ARG A 128 0.00 -0.42 4.10
CA ARG A 128 0.84 0.31 5.05
C ARG A 128 2.20 -0.38 5.17
N ARG A 129 3.25 0.42 5.29
CA ARG A 129 4.60 -0.01 5.63
C ARG A 129 5.13 0.89 6.74
N TRP A 130 6.04 0.36 7.54
CA TRP A 130 6.60 1.11 8.66
C TRP A 130 8.10 1.27 8.50
N ALA A 131 8.60 2.42 8.94
CA ALA A 131 10.01 2.70 9.06
C ALA A 131 10.29 3.33 10.44
N HIS A 132 11.44 3.00 11.01
CA HIS A 132 11.92 3.68 12.20
C HIS A 132 12.63 4.97 11.80
N GLY A 133 12.32 6.05 12.51
CA GLY A 133 13.02 7.33 12.45
C GLY A 133 13.51 7.77 13.83
N PRO A 134 14.36 8.80 13.90
CA PRO A 134 14.87 9.33 15.17
C PRO A 134 13.76 9.84 16.10
N HIS A 135 12.61 10.22 15.53
CA HIS A 135 11.46 10.78 16.24
C HIS A 135 10.30 9.78 16.41
N GLY A 136 10.53 8.49 16.17
CA GLY A 136 9.52 7.43 16.34
C GLY A 136 9.22 6.66 15.07
N LEU A 137 8.09 5.94 15.09
CA LEU A 137 7.65 5.10 13.97
C LEU A 137 6.94 5.94 12.92
N VAL A 138 7.29 5.73 11.67
CA VAL A 138 6.69 6.38 10.51
C VAL A 138 5.88 5.36 9.74
N SER A 139 4.63 5.69 9.44
CA SER A 139 3.80 4.90 8.53
C SER A 139 3.86 5.49 7.13
N VAL A 140 3.92 4.61 6.13
CA VAL A 140 4.04 4.94 4.72
C VAL A 140 3.03 4.11 3.93
N ALA A 141 2.08 4.78 3.29
CA ALA A 141 1.14 4.16 2.37
C ALA A 141 1.36 4.67 0.94
N VAL A 142 1.36 3.75 -0.02
CA VAL A 142 1.62 4.07 -1.43
C VAL A 142 0.72 3.24 -2.31
N ASP A 143 0.05 3.93 -3.24
CA ASP A 143 -0.52 3.30 -4.43
C ASP A 143 -0.07 4.09 -5.67
N ARG A 144 0.79 3.47 -6.47
CA ARG A 144 1.40 4.15 -7.61
C ARG A 144 0.41 4.41 -8.73
N LEU A 145 -0.62 3.56 -8.84
CA LEU A 145 -1.57 3.60 -9.95
C LEU A 145 -2.65 4.67 -9.70
N SER A 146 -3.09 4.87 -8.45
CA SER A 146 -3.85 6.08 -8.05
C SER A 146 -2.99 7.31 -7.78
N GLN A 147 -1.67 7.22 -7.99
CA GLN A 147 -0.71 8.31 -7.83
C GLN A 147 -0.76 8.93 -6.42
N ARG A 148 -0.76 8.04 -5.42
CA ARG A 148 -1.00 8.37 -4.02
C ARG A 148 0.16 7.94 -3.13
N VAL A 149 0.68 8.87 -2.33
CA VAL A 149 1.66 8.62 -1.27
C VAL A 149 1.24 9.36 -0.01
N ASP A 150 1.13 8.64 1.10
CA ASP A 150 0.83 9.19 2.43
C ASP A 150 1.90 8.77 3.42
N VAL A 151 2.41 9.72 4.18
CA VAL A 151 3.40 9.49 5.24
C VAL A 151 3.00 10.26 6.49
N TRP A 152 2.94 9.57 7.62
CA TRP A 152 2.55 10.15 8.91
C TRP A 152 3.32 9.51 10.06
N ALA A 153 3.43 10.25 11.16
CA ALA A 153 3.95 9.71 12.41
C ALA A 153 2.90 8.78 13.04
N VAL A 154 3.34 7.66 13.58
CA VAL A 154 2.46 6.76 14.33
C VAL A 154 2.52 7.16 15.80
N ASP A 155 1.39 7.57 16.36
CA ASP A 155 1.25 7.79 17.80
C ASP A 155 1.26 6.44 18.52
N THR A 156 2.42 6.05 19.04
CA THR A 156 2.59 4.85 19.88
C THR A 156 1.89 4.95 21.24
N SER A 157 1.27 6.09 21.56
CA SER A 157 0.45 6.32 22.75
C SER A 157 -1.05 6.05 22.52
N ALA A 158 -1.48 5.82 21.27
CA ALA A 158 -2.87 5.52 20.95
C ALA A 158 -3.29 4.12 21.46
N PRO A 159 -4.58 3.91 21.82
CA PRO A 159 -5.03 2.64 22.38
C PRO A 159 -4.68 1.48 21.45
N THR A 160 -3.97 0.50 22.02
CA THR A 160 -3.63 -0.78 21.40
C THR A 160 -4.90 -1.46 20.88
N GLU A 161 -4.76 -2.17 19.77
CA GLU A 161 -5.77 -3.03 19.15
C GLU A 161 -6.65 -3.72 20.21
N PRO A 162 -7.99 -3.77 20.05
CA PRO A 162 -8.85 -4.41 21.03
C PRO A 162 -8.35 -5.83 21.28
N GLU A 163 -7.97 -6.11 22.54
CA GLU A 163 -7.54 -7.45 22.94
C GLU A 163 -8.64 -8.42 22.53
N THR A 164 -8.31 -9.35 21.63
CA THR A 164 -9.17 -10.49 21.35
C THR A 164 -9.45 -11.15 22.69
N PRO A 165 -10.71 -11.28 23.16
CA PRO A 165 -10.96 -11.91 24.44
C PRO A 165 -10.47 -13.35 24.35
N ALA A 166 -9.36 -13.61 25.04
CA ALA A 166 -8.89 -14.97 25.28
C ALA A 166 -10.06 -15.75 25.87
N ALA A 167 -10.37 -16.90 25.26
CA ALA A 167 -11.44 -17.78 25.69
C ALA A 167 -11.44 -17.91 27.23
N ALA A 168 -12.50 -17.39 27.85
CA ALA A 168 -12.66 -17.40 29.30
C ALA A 168 -12.67 -18.85 29.80
N VAL A 169 -11.59 -19.25 30.47
CA VAL A 169 -11.56 -20.43 31.32
C VAL A 169 -12.33 -20.06 32.59
N PRO A 170 -13.40 -20.80 32.97
CA PRO A 170 -14.10 -20.52 34.20
C PRO A 170 -13.24 -21.03 35.36
N VAL A 171 -12.78 -20.14 36.22
CA VAL A 171 -12.23 -20.54 37.53
C VAL A 171 -13.15 -19.98 38.60
N SER A 172 -13.67 -20.92 39.38
CA SER A 172 -14.70 -20.77 40.39
C SER A 172 -14.45 -19.69 41.44
N SER A 173 -15.56 -19.05 41.81
CA SER A 173 -15.75 -18.24 42.99
C SER A 173 -15.39 -18.96 44.30
N SER A 174 -14.78 -18.22 45.21
CA SER A 174 -14.99 -18.39 46.65
C SER A 174 -14.85 -17.03 47.35
N GLU A 175 -16.00 -16.51 47.81
CA GLU A 175 -16.19 -15.51 48.87
C GLU A 175 -15.41 -15.90 50.15
N SER A 176 -15.00 -15.02 51.07
CA SER A 176 -15.84 -14.14 51.92
C SER A 176 -14.93 -13.34 52.93
N PRO A 177 -15.40 -12.55 53.93
CA PRO A 177 -15.02 -11.14 54.10
C PRO A 177 -14.49 -10.74 55.50
N ALA A 178 -13.90 -9.53 55.64
CA ALA A 178 -13.81 -8.85 56.96
C ALA A 178 -13.51 -7.33 56.85
N ARG A 179 -14.57 -6.54 57.07
CA ARG A 179 -14.79 -5.31 57.90
C ARG A 179 -13.66 -4.30 58.28
N PRO A 180 -14.06 -3.07 58.69
CA PRO A 180 -13.43 -1.80 58.29
C PRO A 180 -12.64 -1.11 59.42
N ASN A 181 -11.87 -0.06 59.08
CA ASN A 181 -11.62 1.04 60.01
C ASN A 181 -11.41 2.39 59.31
N SER A 182 -11.92 3.40 60.01
CA SER A 182 -12.25 4.79 59.66
C SER A 182 -11.04 5.76 59.55
N PRO A 183 -11.20 7.10 59.66
CA PRO A 183 -10.88 8.02 58.57
C PRO A 183 -9.69 8.94 58.89
N VAL A 184 -9.04 9.49 57.86
CA VAL A 184 -8.13 10.63 58.01
C VAL A 184 -8.48 11.66 56.94
N SER A 185 -8.90 12.85 57.40
CA SER A 185 -9.15 14.04 56.59
C SER A 185 -7.87 14.89 56.47
N PRO A 186 -7.91 16.06 55.79
CA PRO A 186 -7.21 16.27 54.53
C PRO A 186 -5.97 17.14 54.73
N ASP A 187 -4.94 16.94 53.92
CA ASP A 187 -3.92 17.97 53.76
C ASP A 187 -3.72 18.35 52.31
N SER A 188 -3.63 19.66 52.13
CA SER A 188 -3.67 20.38 50.88
C SER A 188 -2.28 20.39 50.27
N SER A 189 -2.11 19.94 49.02
CA SER A 189 -1.02 20.44 48.19
C SER A 189 -1.13 20.01 46.74
N VAL A 190 -1.31 21.02 45.89
CA VAL A 190 -0.78 21.12 44.52
C VAL A 190 -1.46 20.24 43.47
N SER A 191 -2.45 20.83 42.79
CA SER A 191 -2.83 20.42 41.44
C SER A 191 -1.60 20.51 40.52
N PRO A 192 -1.15 19.43 39.87
CA PRO A 192 -0.41 19.59 38.64
C PRO A 192 -1.39 20.18 37.62
N GLY A 193 -1.05 21.33 37.04
CA GLY A 193 -1.73 21.80 35.84
C GLY A 193 -1.77 20.69 34.80
N PRO A 194 -2.73 20.71 33.85
CA PRO A 194 -2.80 19.70 32.80
C PRO A 194 -1.40 19.58 32.17
N PRO A 195 -0.87 18.35 31.99
CA PRO A 195 0.40 18.19 31.31
C PRO A 195 0.28 18.94 29.99
N ALA A 196 1.24 19.86 29.76
CA ALA A 196 1.37 20.57 28.50
C ALA A 196 1.15 19.56 27.38
N SER A 197 0.22 19.86 26.46
CA SER A 197 -0.02 19.07 25.25
C SER A 197 1.33 18.70 24.67
N PRO A 198 1.65 17.40 24.48
CA PRO A 198 2.93 17.04 23.88
C PRO A 198 3.01 17.74 22.52
N HIS A 199 4.14 18.42 22.34
CA HIS A 199 4.53 19.21 21.17
C HIS A 199 4.06 18.59 19.83
N PRO A 200 3.82 19.43 18.81
CA PRO A 200 3.06 19.06 17.62
C PRO A 200 3.62 17.79 16.98
N SER A 201 2.78 16.75 16.96
CA SER A 201 2.89 15.64 16.03
C SER A 201 3.19 16.23 14.64
N ALA A 202 4.30 15.83 14.03
CA ALA A 202 4.65 16.27 12.68
C ALA A 202 3.44 16.10 11.75
N SER A 203 3.19 17.11 10.91
CA SER A 203 2.02 17.08 10.04
C SER A 203 2.22 16.03 8.94
N PRO A 204 1.19 15.24 8.61
CA PRO A 204 1.28 14.25 7.55
C PRO A 204 1.75 14.84 6.22
N VAL A 205 2.66 14.14 5.54
CA VAL A 205 3.14 14.52 4.20
C VAL A 205 2.40 13.67 3.17
N ARG A 206 1.79 14.33 2.18
CA ARG A 206 1.00 13.66 1.16
C ARG A 206 1.40 14.12 -0.23
N ILE A 207 1.59 13.16 -1.13
CA ILE A 207 1.77 13.43 -2.56
C ILE A 207 0.60 12.82 -3.30
N ARG A 208 -0.02 13.61 -4.17
CA ARG A 208 -1.18 13.25 -4.98
C ARG A 208 -1.02 13.76 -6.40
N ALA A 209 -1.60 13.08 -7.38
CA ALA A 209 -1.82 13.64 -8.70
C ALA A 209 -3.33 13.74 -9.00
N PRO A 210 -4.06 14.71 -8.42
CA PRO A 210 -5.52 14.77 -8.51
C PRO A 210 -6.04 14.87 -9.95
N TYR A 211 -5.25 15.42 -10.86
CA TYR A 211 -5.58 15.56 -12.29
C TYR A 211 -4.78 14.64 -13.21
N GLY A 212 -3.99 13.74 -12.62
CA GLY A 212 -3.07 12.87 -13.31
C GLY A 212 -1.71 13.51 -13.59
N LEU A 213 -0.70 12.65 -13.73
CA LEU A 213 0.60 13.01 -14.28
C LEU A 213 0.52 13.25 -15.78
N VAL A 214 1.05 14.39 -16.22
CA VAL A 214 1.15 14.74 -17.65
C VAL A 214 2.45 14.16 -18.22
N THR A 215 2.35 13.10 -19.00
CA THR A 215 3.51 12.51 -19.70
C THR A 215 4.02 13.41 -20.81
N GLY A 216 5.34 13.52 -20.97
CA GLY A 216 5.96 14.32 -22.05
C GLY A 216 5.96 15.83 -21.81
N SER A 217 5.54 16.28 -20.62
CA SER A 217 5.75 17.66 -20.18
C SER A 217 7.23 17.92 -19.91
N ALA A 218 7.69 19.14 -20.20
CA ALA A 218 9.03 19.60 -19.81
C ALA A 218 9.19 19.67 -18.28
N ASP A 219 8.07 19.78 -17.55
CA ASP A 219 8.01 19.63 -16.10
C ASP A 219 7.43 18.26 -15.74
N PRO A 220 8.25 17.31 -15.21
CA PRO A 220 7.78 16.00 -14.79
C PRO A 220 6.98 16.02 -13.47
N ALA A 221 7.03 17.12 -12.70
CA ALA A 221 6.21 17.30 -11.51
C ALA A 221 4.79 17.74 -11.86
N ARG A 222 4.56 18.16 -13.11
CA ARG A 222 3.28 18.70 -13.55
C ARG A 222 2.12 17.75 -13.24
N GLY A 223 1.23 18.21 -12.38
CA GLY A 223 0.06 17.47 -11.93
C GLY A 223 0.24 16.83 -10.54
N LEU A 224 1.45 16.77 -10.00
CA LEU A 224 1.70 16.43 -8.60
C LEU A 224 1.39 17.62 -7.69
N ARG A 225 0.77 17.30 -6.56
CA ARG A 225 0.60 18.19 -5.43
C ARG A 225 1.22 17.52 -4.21
N LEU A 226 2.15 18.21 -3.57
CA LEU A 226 2.69 17.86 -2.26
C LEU A 226 1.98 18.72 -1.21
N THR A 227 1.51 18.10 -0.12
CA THR A 227 0.97 18.82 1.04
C THR A 227 1.69 18.39 2.31
N ILE A 228 1.90 19.35 3.21
CA ILE A 228 2.39 19.12 4.57
C ILE A 228 1.28 19.60 5.50
N GLY A 229 0.57 18.65 6.13
CA GLY A 229 -0.68 18.96 6.82
C GLY A 229 -1.69 19.61 5.85
N PRO A 230 -2.28 20.76 6.20
CA PRO A 230 -3.21 21.48 5.33
C PRO A 230 -2.51 22.27 4.20
N ASP A 231 -1.20 22.52 4.31
CA ASP A 231 -0.51 23.46 3.43
C ASP A 231 -0.06 22.78 2.14
N SER A 232 -0.37 23.41 1.00
CA SER A 232 0.16 23.01 -0.30
C SER A 232 1.58 23.57 -0.45
N VAL A 233 2.49 22.73 -0.91
CA VAL A 233 3.91 23.04 -1.01
C VAL A 233 4.34 22.99 -2.47
N ASP A 234 5.23 23.91 -2.85
CA ASP A 234 5.75 23.97 -4.20
C ASP A 234 6.76 22.84 -4.41
N LEU A 235 6.58 22.12 -5.52
CA LEU A 235 7.39 21.00 -5.94
C LEU A 235 8.01 21.34 -7.30
N ASP A 236 9.34 21.39 -7.35
CA ASP A 236 10.09 21.79 -8.54
C ASP A 236 11.11 20.71 -8.89
N ILE A 237 11.08 20.21 -10.11
CA ILE A 237 11.99 19.17 -10.59
C ILE A 237 12.89 19.76 -11.65
N ALA A 238 14.19 19.86 -11.33
CA ALA A 238 15.19 20.54 -12.14
C ALA A 238 16.27 19.58 -12.69
N ASP A 239 17.15 20.14 -13.52
CA ASP A 239 18.31 19.47 -14.12
C ASP A 239 17.97 18.15 -14.80
N LEU A 240 17.07 18.26 -15.77
CA LEU A 240 16.65 17.18 -16.65
C LEU A 240 17.79 16.80 -17.61
N VAL A 241 18.43 15.66 -17.37
CA VAL A 241 19.40 15.07 -18.31
C VAL A 241 18.64 14.54 -19.52
N PRO A 242 18.85 15.09 -20.74
CA PRO A 242 18.14 14.65 -21.93
C PRO A 242 18.50 13.20 -22.27
N ARG A 243 17.52 12.42 -22.73
CA ARG A 243 17.76 11.14 -23.39
C ARG A 243 17.46 11.23 -24.89
N LEU A 244 18.10 10.33 -25.64
CA LEU A 244 17.81 10.05 -27.06
C LEU A 244 16.40 9.46 -27.28
N ASP A 245 15.72 8.97 -26.23
CA ASP A 245 14.39 8.32 -26.26
C ASP A 245 13.24 9.23 -25.77
N GLN A 246 13.39 10.55 -25.84
CA GLN A 246 12.39 11.57 -25.46
C GLN A 246 12.02 11.65 -23.96
N GLN A 247 12.66 10.88 -23.06
CA GLN A 247 12.40 10.98 -21.62
C GLN A 247 13.60 11.56 -20.87
N SER A 248 13.57 12.86 -20.58
CA SER A 248 14.61 13.49 -19.76
C SER A 248 14.52 13.02 -18.30
N ILE A 249 15.66 12.76 -17.68
CA ILE A 249 15.74 12.24 -16.30
C ILE A 249 16.13 13.39 -15.38
N ALA A 250 15.31 13.71 -14.40
CA ALA A 250 15.68 14.64 -13.33
C ALA A 250 16.94 14.16 -12.59
N SER A 251 17.73 15.11 -12.12
CA SER A 251 18.88 14.84 -11.25
C SER A 251 18.79 15.54 -9.89
N THR A 252 17.89 16.52 -9.78
CA THR A 252 17.59 17.29 -8.57
C THR A 252 16.09 17.48 -8.44
N LEU A 253 15.62 17.44 -7.19
CA LEU A 253 14.24 17.70 -6.82
C LEU A 253 14.26 18.70 -5.66
N THR A 254 13.46 19.75 -5.77
CA THR A 254 13.34 20.80 -4.77
C THR A 254 11.91 20.87 -4.25
N VAL A 255 11.78 20.97 -2.93
CA VAL A 255 10.51 21.20 -2.24
C VAL A 255 10.64 22.53 -1.49
N ARG A 256 9.75 23.49 -1.74
CA ARG A 256 9.83 24.82 -1.12
C ARG A 256 8.57 25.14 -0.33
N THR A 257 8.77 25.49 0.93
CA THR A 257 7.77 26.12 1.80
C THR A 257 8.17 27.58 2.03
N PRO A 258 7.30 28.42 2.62
CA PRO A 258 7.68 29.78 3.00
C PRO A 258 8.88 29.88 3.96
N HIS A 259 9.23 28.79 4.65
CA HIS A 259 10.23 28.80 5.73
C HIS A 259 11.46 27.94 5.44
N HIS A 260 11.33 26.90 4.61
CA HIS A 260 12.38 25.92 4.35
C HIS A 260 12.41 25.49 2.89
N GLU A 261 13.63 25.21 2.42
CA GLU A 261 13.89 24.59 1.12
C GLU A 261 14.57 23.24 1.32
N TRP A 262 13.96 22.17 0.79
CA TRP A 262 14.56 20.84 0.74
C TRP A 262 15.04 20.52 -0.65
N LEU A 263 16.29 20.06 -0.77
CA LEU A 263 16.92 19.64 -2.02
C LEU A 263 17.29 18.17 -1.95
N LEU A 264 16.63 17.35 -2.75
CA LEU A 264 17.02 15.96 -2.99
C LEU A 264 17.94 15.91 -4.22
N ARG A 265 19.18 15.49 -4.03
CA ARG A 265 20.18 15.38 -5.08
C ARG A 265 20.83 14.01 -5.12
N LYS A 266 21.44 13.67 -6.25
CA LYS A 266 22.25 12.46 -6.37
C LYS A 266 23.48 12.52 -5.45
N ALA A 267 23.67 11.50 -4.63
CA ALA A 267 24.89 11.28 -3.85
C ALA A 267 25.76 10.15 -4.42
N GLY A 268 25.13 9.16 -5.06
CA GLY A 268 25.82 8.02 -5.64
C GLY A 268 24.98 7.28 -6.67
N TRP A 269 25.39 6.08 -7.06
CA TRP A 269 24.63 5.27 -8.02
C TRP A 269 23.29 4.77 -7.46
N ARG A 270 23.30 4.38 -6.19
CA ARG A 270 22.15 3.81 -5.46
C ARG A 270 21.67 4.71 -4.31
N SER A 271 22.23 5.91 -4.18
CA SER A 271 21.95 6.80 -3.06
C SER A 271 21.69 8.24 -3.51
N SER A 272 20.79 8.89 -2.78
CA SER A 272 20.50 10.31 -2.87
C SER A 272 20.72 10.94 -1.51
N GLU A 273 21.05 12.22 -1.49
CA GLU A 273 21.19 13.01 -0.28
C GLU A 273 20.06 14.05 -0.27
N LEU A 274 19.42 14.20 0.89
CA LEU A 274 18.45 15.26 1.15
C LEU A 274 19.10 16.33 2.02
N LEU A 275 19.00 17.58 1.57
CA LEU A 275 19.46 18.75 2.29
C LEU A 275 18.25 19.61 2.68
N ARG A 276 18.30 20.28 3.82
CA ARG A 276 17.39 21.36 4.23
C ARG A 276 18.20 22.64 4.39
N ASP A 277 17.84 23.69 3.67
CA ASP A 277 18.50 24.99 3.73
C ASP A 277 20.03 24.85 3.61
N THR A 278 20.48 24.04 2.64
CA THR A 278 21.88 23.65 2.36
C THR A 278 22.56 22.70 3.34
N HIS A 279 21.92 22.31 4.44
CA HIS A 279 22.47 21.38 5.42
C HIS A 279 22.03 19.94 5.12
N PRO A 280 22.94 18.96 5.07
CA PRO A 280 22.57 17.57 4.82
C PRO A 280 21.82 16.99 6.02
N ILE A 281 20.59 16.51 5.78
CA ILE A 281 19.71 15.96 6.82
C ILE A 281 19.48 14.45 6.67
N ALA A 282 19.70 13.88 5.49
CA ALA A 282 19.62 12.43 5.30
C ALA A 282 20.36 11.92 4.06
N THR A 283 20.88 10.69 4.16
CA THR A 283 21.28 9.88 3.00
C THR A 283 20.27 8.75 2.81
N ILE A 284 19.66 8.70 1.63
CA ILE A 284 18.62 7.74 1.26
C ILE A 284 19.20 6.75 0.26
N ARG A 285 19.15 5.45 0.59
CA ARG A 285 19.70 4.37 -0.23
C ARG A 285 18.61 3.44 -0.71
N LYS A 286 18.68 3.04 -1.99
CA LYS A 286 17.82 1.98 -2.54
C LYS A 286 17.96 0.71 -1.67
N PRO A 287 16.87 0.00 -1.37
CA PRO A 287 16.94 -1.23 -0.59
C PRO A 287 17.88 -2.25 -1.24
N GLY A 288 18.56 -3.06 -0.41
CA GLY A 288 19.43 -4.15 -0.87
C GLY A 288 18.63 -5.30 -1.51
N ARG A 289 19.32 -6.21 -2.21
CA ARG A 289 18.70 -7.43 -2.75
C ARG A 289 18.10 -8.26 -1.62
N ARG A 290 16.87 -8.74 -1.84
CA ARG A 290 16.07 -9.50 -0.86
C ARG A 290 16.64 -10.90 -0.61
N ARG A 291 16.52 -11.36 0.63
CA ARG A 291 16.78 -12.75 1.05
C ARG A 291 15.52 -13.57 1.35
N ALA A 292 14.38 -12.92 1.64
CA ALA A 292 13.14 -13.60 2.03
C ALA A 292 11.91 -13.15 1.21
N PRO A 293 10.91 -14.03 1.02
CA PRO A 293 9.67 -13.73 0.31
C PRO A 293 8.69 -12.95 1.20
N GLU A 294 8.93 -11.65 1.37
CA GLU A 294 7.95 -10.75 1.98
C GLU A 294 6.96 -10.24 0.94
N PRO A 295 5.66 -10.10 1.26
CA PRO A 295 4.65 -9.70 0.28
C PRO A 295 4.83 -8.25 -0.19
N LEU A 296 5.43 -7.37 0.62
CA LEU A 296 5.64 -5.96 0.31
C LEU A 296 7.10 -5.64 -0.01
N LEU A 297 7.29 -4.71 -0.96
CA LEU A 297 8.41 -3.78 -1.23
C LEU A 297 9.07 -3.21 0.02
N ALA A 298 10.35 -3.51 0.28
CA ALA A 298 11.12 -2.88 1.34
C ALA A 298 11.22 -1.37 1.07
N LEU A 299 11.13 -0.58 2.14
CA LEU A 299 11.37 0.86 2.07
C LEU A 299 12.86 1.12 1.84
N ALA A 300 13.18 2.34 1.39
CA ALA A 300 14.57 2.77 1.29
C ALA A 300 15.24 2.76 2.66
N THR A 301 16.54 2.45 2.69
CA THR A 301 17.34 2.63 3.90
C THR A 301 17.66 4.11 4.05
N VAL A 302 17.44 4.66 5.24
CA VAL A 302 17.68 6.07 5.54
C VAL A 302 18.70 6.18 6.64
N GLU A 303 19.78 6.90 6.38
CA GLU A 303 20.76 7.35 7.37
C GLU A 303 20.39 8.81 7.71
N TYR A 304 19.86 9.04 8.91
CA TYR A 304 19.41 10.36 9.35
C TYR A 304 20.59 11.18 9.89
N GLY A 305 20.63 12.46 9.53
CA GLY A 305 21.45 13.47 10.17
C GLY A 305 20.66 14.23 11.23
N ASP A 306 21.04 15.49 11.43
CA ASP A 306 20.29 16.42 12.29
C ASP A 306 19.00 16.84 11.56
N CYS A 307 17.86 16.36 12.02
CA CYS A 307 16.57 16.51 11.35
C CYS A 307 15.44 16.66 12.35
N ASP A 308 14.43 17.43 11.98
CA ASP A 308 13.22 17.61 12.78
C ASP A 308 12.16 16.53 12.46
N PRO A 309 11.13 16.35 13.29
CA PRO A 309 10.07 15.38 13.03
C PRO A 309 9.43 15.50 11.64
N GLN A 310 9.25 16.73 11.13
CA GLN A 310 8.69 16.97 9.80
C GLN A 310 9.60 16.49 8.67
N ASP A 311 10.92 16.63 8.83
CA ASP A 311 11.91 16.19 7.84
C ASP A 311 11.85 14.69 7.64
N VAL A 312 11.70 13.93 8.73
CA VAL A 312 11.59 12.46 8.68
C VAL A 312 10.43 12.03 7.80
N LEU A 313 9.25 12.65 7.93
CA LEU A 313 8.10 12.33 7.09
C LEU A 313 8.35 12.69 5.63
N LEU A 314 8.96 13.85 5.38
CA LEU A 314 9.30 14.28 4.03
C LEU A 314 10.32 13.34 3.37
N ILE A 315 11.35 12.91 4.09
CA ILE A 315 12.36 11.95 3.63
C ILE A 315 11.69 10.68 3.10
N HIS A 316 10.79 10.08 3.87
CA HIS A 316 10.09 8.85 3.47
C HIS A 316 9.13 9.09 2.30
N ALA A 317 8.41 10.22 2.29
CA ALA A 317 7.51 10.57 1.19
C ALA A 317 8.29 10.70 -0.14
N LEU A 318 9.43 11.38 -0.11
CA LEU A 318 10.29 11.53 -1.28
C LEU A 318 10.92 10.20 -1.71
N ALA A 319 11.37 9.39 -0.76
CA ALA A 319 12.01 8.09 -1.03
C ALA A 319 11.08 7.10 -1.76
N VAL A 320 9.77 7.16 -1.49
CA VAL A 320 8.80 6.28 -2.16
C VAL A 320 8.19 6.88 -3.42
N ALA A 321 8.04 8.21 -3.49
CA ALA A 321 7.45 8.89 -4.64
C ALA A 321 8.44 9.10 -5.80
N PHE A 322 9.73 9.24 -5.50
CA PHE A 322 10.76 9.56 -6.49
C PHE A 322 11.85 8.50 -6.56
N ARG A 323 12.48 8.39 -7.73
CA ARG A 323 13.63 7.55 -7.98
C ARG A 323 14.84 8.13 -7.24
N LEU A 324 15.76 7.24 -6.87
CA LEU A 324 16.97 7.54 -6.11
C LEU A 324 18.24 7.21 -6.91
N GLY A 325 19.38 7.75 -6.49
CA GLY A 325 20.68 7.47 -7.09
C GLY A 325 20.86 8.14 -8.46
N ARG A 326 21.27 7.37 -9.47
CA ARG A 326 21.47 7.89 -10.84
C ARG A 326 20.25 8.63 -11.41
N PHE A 327 19.05 8.27 -10.97
CA PHE A 327 17.78 8.79 -11.50
C PHE A 327 17.05 9.68 -10.49
N THR A 328 17.79 10.35 -9.60
CA THR A 328 17.22 11.14 -8.49
C THR A 328 16.20 12.17 -8.98
N GLY A 329 14.98 12.14 -8.44
CA GLY A 329 13.92 13.10 -8.80
C GLY A 329 12.98 12.63 -9.90
N GLY A 330 13.24 11.49 -10.56
CA GLY A 330 12.27 10.89 -11.48
C GLY A 330 11.03 10.38 -10.74
N VAL A 331 9.83 10.72 -11.19
CA VAL A 331 8.57 10.30 -10.54
C VAL A 331 8.35 8.79 -10.69
N ARG A 332 7.96 8.10 -9.60
CA ARG A 332 7.69 6.64 -9.55
C ARG A 332 6.20 6.29 -9.63
N LEU A 333 5.33 7.28 -9.71
CA LEU A 333 3.89 7.10 -9.85
C LEU A 333 3.54 6.87 -11.33
N ALA A 334 2.54 6.04 -11.59
CA ALA A 334 2.19 5.67 -12.97
C ALA A 334 1.44 6.82 -13.66
N PRO A 335 1.66 7.10 -14.95
CA PRO A 335 0.89 8.11 -15.67
C PRO A 335 -0.58 7.71 -15.87
N GLN A 336 -1.50 8.67 -15.72
CA GLN A 336 -2.94 8.42 -15.55
C GLN A 336 -3.71 8.10 -16.85
N ASN A 337 -3.04 8.05 -18.01
CA ASN A 337 -3.69 8.05 -19.34
C ASN A 337 -4.71 6.91 -19.62
N ARG A 338 -4.96 5.99 -18.67
CA ARG A 338 -5.92 4.89 -18.81
C ARG A 338 -7.03 4.79 -17.76
N LEU A 339 -7.05 5.62 -16.72
CA LEU A 339 -8.06 5.52 -15.63
C LEU A 339 -9.23 6.49 -15.76
N ARG A 340 -9.31 7.24 -16.87
CA ARG A 340 -10.27 8.35 -17.02
C ARG A 340 -11.73 7.92 -17.26
N ASP A 341 -12.07 6.64 -17.29
CA ASP A 341 -13.46 6.23 -17.43
C ASP A 341 -13.89 5.13 -16.44
N THR A 342 -14.86 5.53 -15.62
CA THR A 342 -15.78 4.77 -14.76
C THR A 342 -15.21 3.90 -13.60
N THR A 343 -15.68 4.19 -12.39
CA THR A 343 -15.52 3.35 -11.18
C THR A 343 -16.10 1.94 -11.34
N ARG A 344 -17.02 1.73 -12.30
CA ARG A 344 -17.55 0.39 -12.64
C ARG A 344 -16.57 -0.42 -13.48
N ASP A 345 -15.88 0.20 -14.44
CA ASP A 345 -14.97 -0.52 -15.33
C ASP A 345 -13.73 -1.02 -14.61
N VAL A 346 -13.32 -0.39 -13.49
CA VAL A 346 -12.12 -0.79 -12.74
C VAL A 346 -12.38 -1.92 -11.75
N TRP A 347 -13.61 -2.10 -11.25
CA TRP A 347 -13.91 -3.09 -10.21
C TRP A 347 -13.54 -4.52 -10.60
N GLY A 348 -13.95 -4.92 -11.80
CA GLY A 348 -13.68 -6.24 -12.36
C GLY A 348 -12.31 -6.36 -13.05
N GLN A 349 -11.42 -5.38 -12.89
CA GLN A 349 -10.10 -5.36 -13.54
C GLN A 349 -8.99 -5.64 -12.53
N PRO A 350 -7.87 -6.25 -12.98
CA PRO A 350 -6.69 -6.31 -12.15
C PRO A 350 -6.18 -4.91 -11.79
N TRP A 351 -5.60 -4.78 -10.59
CA TRP A 351 -4.99 -3.54 -10.11
C TRP A 351 -3.54 -3.81 -9.70
N TRP A 352 -2.59 -3.07 -10.26
CA TRP A 352 -1.17 -3.28 -10.01
C TRP A 352 -0.57 -2.05 -9.35
N THR A 353 -0.11 -2.21 -8.12
CA THR A 353 0.37 -1.09 -7.30
C THR A 353 1.87 -0.88 -7.43
N GLY A 354 2.62 -1.92 -7.81
CA GLY A 354 4.08 -1.86 -7.84
C GLY A 354 4.73 -1.83 -6.47
N VAL A 355 3.98 -2.09 -5.39
CA VAL A 355 4.51 -2.03 -4.02
C VAL A 355 4.75 -3.40 -3.42
N GLY A 356 4.32 -4.49 -4.04
CA GLY A 356 4.56 -5.86 -3.61
C GLY A 356 5.61 -6.60 -4.44
N SER A 357 6.00 -7.77 -3.94
CA SER A 357 7.09 -8.59 -4.51
C SER A 357 6.63 -9.65 -5.50
N CYS A 358 5.32 -9.82 -5.63
CA CYS A 358 4.73 -10.89 -6.41
C CYS A 358 4.72 -10.52 -7.90
N PRO A 359 4.88 -11.49 -8.82
CA PRO A 359 4.86 -11.22 -10.27
C PRO A 359 3.61 -10.48 -10.76
N GLY A 360 2.49 -10.67 -10.07
CA GLY A 360 1.21 -9.99 -10.34
C GLY A 360 1.08 -8.59 -9.74
N ASP A 361 2.16 -7.98 -9.23
CA ASP A 361 2.17 -6.61 -8.72
C ASP A 361 3.12 -5.69 -9.52
N SER A 362 3.84 -6.23 -10.50
CA SER A 362 4.71 -5.45 -11.38
C SER A 362 3.93 -4.81 -12.53
N GLY A 363 3.21 -3.73 -12.23
CA GLY A 363 2.48 -2.92 -13.23
C GLY A 363 3.32 -1.83 -13.90
N LEU A 364 2.67 -1.01 -14.74
CA LEU A 364 3.23 0.24 -15.27
C LEU A 364 3.74 1.11 -14.10
N GLY A 365 5.02 1.47 -14.11
CA GLY A 365 5.67 2.21 -13.01
C GLY A 365 6.49 1.35 -12.04
N ALA A 366 6.40 0.02 -12.09
CA ALA A 366 7.23 -0.91 -11.30
C ALA A 366 8.26 -1.68 -12.14
N ALA A 367 7.94 -1.98 -13.41
CA ALA A 367 8.78 -2.82 -14.28
C ALA A 367 10.17 -2.23 -14.61
N HIS A 368 10.41 -0.94 -14.36
CA HIS A 368 11.66 -0.25 -14.68
C HIS A 368 12.19 0.63 -13.54
N ASP A 369 11.68 0.45 -12.31
CA ASP A 369 12.05 1.34 -11.20
C ASP A 369 13.35 0.93 -10.50
N GLU A 370 13.94 -0.21 -10.85
CA GLU A 370 15.13 -0.82 -10.23
C GLU A 370 14.95 -1.20 -8.74
N TRP A 371 13.72 -1.22 -8.24
CA TRP A 371 13.38 -1.65 -6.88
C TRP A 371 12.87 -3.10 -6.82
N GLY A 372 12.44 -3.69 -7.95
CA GLY A 372 11.99 -5.08 -8.02
C GLY A 372 12.29 -5.76 -9.35
N GLY A 373 13.27 -6.69 -9.37
CA GLY A 373 13.33 -7.78 -10.35
C GLY A 373 14.46 -7.75 -11.38
N LEU A 374 15.38 -8.73 -11.23
CA LEU A 374 16.17 -9.49 -12.23
C LEU A 374 16.99 -8.81 -13.33
N PHE A 375 16.82 -7.54 -13.63
CA PHE A 375 17.61 -6.82 -14.64
C PHE A 375 18.49 -5.75 -13.99
N ASP A 376 19.38 -6.15 -13.10
CA ASP A 376 20.68 -5.48 -13.06
C ASP A 376 21.53 -6.31 -14.01
N THR A 377 21.59 -5.88 -15.28
CA THR A 377 22.62 -6.36 -16.20
C THR A 377 23.93 -5.78 -15.71
N ASP A 378 24.51 -6.42 -14.70
CA ASP A 378 25.95 -6.57 -14.69
C ASP A 378 26.32 -7.20 -16.03
N LEU A 379 27.27 -6.55 -16.71
CA LEU A 379 27.73 -6.90 -18.04
C LEU A 379 28.57 -8.18 -17.98
N ASP A 380 27.91 -9.31 -17.76
CA ASP A 380 28.46 -10.66 -17.90
C ASP A 380 27.31 -11.62 -18.20
N GLY A 381 27.11 -11.85 -19.50
CA GLY A 381 25.87 -12.41 -20.05
C GLY A 381 25.56 -13.85 -19.66
N SER A 382 24.25 -14.15 -19.59
CA SER A 382 23.60 -15.29 -20.26
C SER A 382 22.12 -15.42 -19.83
N GLY A 383 21.22 -15.41 -20.82
CA GLY A 383 20.09 -16.36 -20.91
C GLY A 383 18.81 -16.13 -20.08
N GLY A 384 17.78 -15.58 -20.75
CA GLY A 384 16.51 -16.28 -21.03
C GLY A 384 15.51 -16.56 -19.90
N GLY A 385 14.31 -15.98 -20.01
CA GLY A 385 13.14 -16.40 -19.21
C GLY A 385 11.89 -15.53 -19.38
N GLY A 386 11.40 -15.38 -20.61
CA GLY A 386 10.13 -14.70 -20.89
C GLY A 386 8.92 -15.56 -20.53
N GLY A 387 8.10 -15.08 -19.59
CA GLY A 387 6.77 -15.62 -19.29
C GLY A 387 5.71 -14.58 -19.68
N GLY A 388 5.29 -14.60 -20.95
CA GLY A 388 4.27 -13.72 -21.48
C GLY A 388 2.87 -14.06 -20.95
N PHE A 389 2.12 -13.06 -20.51
CA PHE A 389 0.68 -13.14 -20.35
C PHE A 389 0.04 -12.93 -21.73
N SER A 390 -0.37 -14.00 -22.39
CA SER A 390 -1.17 -13.94 -23.61
C SER A 390 -2.63 -13.61 -23.25
N GLY A 391 -2.97 -12.32 -23.23
CA GLY A 391 -4.35 -11.86 -23.27
C GLY A 391 -4.80 -11.67 -24.73
N GLY A 392 -5.32 -12.73 -25.34
CA GLY A 392 -5.94 -12.64 -26.66
C GLY A 392 -7.34 -12.03 -26.56
N ALA A 393 -7.46 -10.76 -26.94
CA ALA A 393 -8.72 -10.13 -27.28
C ALA A 393 -8.59 -9.59 -28.71
N GLY A 394 -9.35 -10.15 -29.63
CA GLY A 394 -9.41 -9.74 -31.03
C GLY A 394 -10.77 -10.14 -31.59
N GLY A 395 -11.75 -9.26 -31.38
CA GLY A 395 -13.08 -9.33 -31.98
C GLY A 395 -13.03 -9.00 -33.47
N GLY A 396 -14.01 -9.54 -34.20
CA GLY A 396 -14.14 -9.42 -35.64
C GLY A 396 -14.89 -8.18 -36.14
N ASP A 397 -14.88 -8.17 -37.48
CA ASP A 397 -15.82 -7.61 -38.45
C ASP A 397 -15.82 -6.10 -38.76
N GLY A 398 -15.65 -5.82 -40.05
CA GLY A 398 -15.89 -4.51 -40.67
C GLY A 398 -15.26 -4.40 -42.07
N GLY A 399 -15.96 -4.91 -43.08
CA GLY A 399 -15.53 -4.93 -44.48
C GLY A 399 -15.51 -3.56 -45.17
N GLY A 400 -14.83 -3.52 -46.31
CA GLY A 400 -14.76 -2.37 -47.21
C GLY A 400 -13.85 -2.65 -48.41
N GLY A 401 -14.29 -3.53 -49.31
CA GLY A 401 -13.61 -3.81 -50.58
C GLY A 401 -14.46 -3.33 -51.75
N GLY A 402 -14.04 -2.24 -52.38
CA GLY A 402 -14.52 -1.78 -53.68
C GLY A 402 -13.40 -1.86 -54.72
N GLY A 403 -13.77 -2.17 -55.97
CA GLY A 403 -12.90 -2.24 -57.15
C GLY A 403 -12.14 -3.57 -57.26
N MET A 404 -12.12 -4.28 -58.39
CA MET A 404 -12.57 -4.05 -59.76
C MET A 404 -13.15 -5.36 -60.32
#